data_AF-A0AAE5CMW4-F1
#
_entry.id   AF-A0AAE5CMW4-F1
#
_cell.length_a   1.000
_cell.length_b   1.000
_cell.length_c   1.000
_cell.angle_alpha   90.00
_cell.angle_beta   90.00
_cell.angle_gamma   90.00
#
_symmetry.space_group_name_H-M   'P 1'
#
loop_
_entity.id
_entity.type
_entity.pdbx_description
1 polymer ?
#
loop_
_entity_poly.entity_id
_entity_poly.type
_entity_poly.pdbx_seq_one_letter_code
_entity_poly.pdbx_strand_id
1 'polypeptide(L)'
;MEILIPRPLAGVPGANAPSDQSAALSWDNPTSVRLDVVGAYKVELGVVPLEHLDQQTPTGYWKRPEILVSRKTFLDLVGRILPEPPVYQMLVKVARHSDTKVVVQRLREALGQDYGVYAVAELVSTAGEAGGLRLIVPDMSSLIRWMIITMAAGIVAASVYVLLALQTRKIGLLRAIGATSKDIVLYALSAVAYTTLAGIGIGFVLGKLISLTVITATDFSFLEWLKMAGYDALLSLAGIAIPLVLGLGVAIWASRIPCAEVLRRE
;
A
#
# COMPACT_ATOMS: atom_id res chain seq x y z
N MET A 1 -10.75 -34.32 11.86
CA MET A 1 -10.99 -32.88 12.06
C MET A 1 -12.48 -32.64 12.10
N GLU A 2 -12.98 -31.85 13.05
CA GLU A 2 -14.40 -31.49 13.14
C GLU A 2 -14.62 -30.12 12.53
N ILE A 3 -15.57 -30.00 11.61
CA ILE A 3 -15.94 -28.75 10.94
C ILE A 3 -17.37 -28.41 11.32
N LEU A 4 -17.59 -27.17 11.72
CA LEU A 4 -18.90 -26.63 12.02
C LEU A 4 -19.44 -25.93 10.76
N ILE A 5 -20.60 -26.39 10.28
CA ILE A 5 -21.25 -25.80 9.10
C ILE A 5 -22.50 -25.03 9.56
N PRO A 6 -22.65 -23.73 9.20
CA PRO A 6 -23.81 -22.94 9.59
C PRO A 6 -25.08 -23.46 8.89
N ARG A 7 -26.23 -23.32 9.55
CA ARG A 7 -27.53 -23.68 8.95
C ARG A 7 -28.14 -22.46 8.25
N PRO A 8 -28.84 -22.65 7.12
CA PRO A 8 -29.67 -21.60 6.54
C PRO A 8 -30.74 -21.24 7.55
N LEU A 9 -30.99 -19.94 7.74
CA LEU A 9 -32.12 -19.46 8.52
C LEU A 9 -33.42 -19.89 7.82
N ALA A 10 -34.01 -20.99 8.30
CA ALA A 10 -35.32 -21.42 7.87
C ALA A 10 -36.37 -20.45 8.43
N GLY A 11 -36.78 -19.45 7.63
CA GLY A 11 -37.85 -18.55 8.07
C GLY A 11 -37.89 -17.13 7.51
N VAL A 12 -37.30 -16.80 6.37
CA VAL A 12 -37.69 -15.57 5.65
C VAL A 12 -38.61 -15.95 4.48
N PRO A 13 -39.94 -16.10 4.71
CA PRO A 13 -40.88 -16.28 3.64
C PRO A 13 -41.02 -14.96 2.88
N GLY A 14 -40.41 -14.89 1.71
CA GLY A 14 -40.54 -13.76 0.81
C GLY A 14 -40.53 -14.23 -0.63
N ALA A 15 -41.67 -14.76 -1.09
CA ALA A 15 -41.90 -15.15 -2.49
C ALA A 15 -41.84 -13.97 -3.49
N ASN A 16 -41.38 -12.78 -3.09
CA ASN A 16 -41.22 -11.59 -3.93
C ASN A 16 -39.99 -10.73 -3.52
N ALA A 17 -39.03 -11.28 -2.76
CA ALA A 17 -37.82 -10.52 -2.41
C ALA A 17 -36.83 -10.49 -3.59
N PRO A 18 -36.23 -9.33 -3.91
CA PRO A 18 -35.24 -9.22 -4.99
C PRO A 18 -34.06 -10.16 -4.76
N SER A 19 -33.49 -10.67 -5.84
CA SER A 19 -32.44 -11.71 -5.93
C SER A 19 -31.12 -11.42 -5.18
N ASP A 20 -31.04 -10.32 -4.42
CA ASP A 20 -29.88 -9.90 -3.64
C ASP A 20 -29.92 -10.34 -2.16
N GLN A 21 -30.99 -10.98 -1.69
CA GLN A 21 -31.01 -11.55 -0.34
C GLN A 21 -30.36 -12.94 -0.34
N SER A 22 -29.03 -12.94 -0.29
CA SER A 22 -28.21 -14.11 0.06
C SER A 22 -28.81 -14.83 1.27
N ALA A 23 -29.05 -16.14 1.14
CA ALA A 23 -29.54 -16.98 2.23
C ALA A 23 -28.76 -16.71 3.52
N ALA A 24 -29.38 -16.03 4.49
CA ALA A 24 -28.73 -15.67 5.73
C ALA A 24 -28.34 -16.95 6.48
N LEU A 25 -27.05 -17.07 6.81
CA LEU A 25 -26.49 -18.23 7.52
C LEU A 25 -26.46 -17.92 9.02
N SER A 26 -27.05 -18.78 9.86
CA SER A 26 -26.97 -18.67 11.34
C SER A 26 -25.94 -19.67 11.91
N TRP A 27 -25.19 -19.19 12.91
CA TRP A 27 -24.21 -19.95 13.68
C TRP A 27 -24.75 -20.47 15.01
N ASP A 28 -26.03 -20.24 15.33
CA ASP A 28 -26.61 -20.56 16.65
C ASP A 28 -26.80 -22.07 16.87
N ASN A 29 -26.82 -22.86 15.80
CA ASN A 29 -26.92 -24.32 15.87
C ASN A 29 -26.20 -25.00 14.68
N PRO A 30 -24.86 -24.96 14.65
CA PRO A 30 -24.09 -25.46 13.52
C PRO A 30 -24.16 -26.98 13.45
N THR A 31 -24.18 -27.50 12.23
CA THR A 31 -24.09 -28.95 12.02
C THR A 31 -22.62 -29.34 12.04
N SER A 32 -22.21 -30.18 13.01
CA SER A 32 -20.84 -30.68 13.06
C SER A 32 -20.66 -31.87 12.12
N VAL A 33 -19.59 -31.84 11.35
CA VAL A 33 -19.18 -32.92 10.45
C VAL A 33 -17.76 -33.32 10.79
N ARG A 34 -17.57 -34.60 11.11
CA ARG A 34 -16.25 -35.18 11.35
C ARG A 34 -15.69 -35.69 10.03
N LEU A 35 -14.55 -35.13 9.62
CA LEU A 35 -13.81 -35.56 8.44
C LEU A 35 -12.49 -36.22 8.85
N ASP A 36 -12.13 -37.29 8.15
CA ASP A 36 -10.82 -37.92 8.27
C ASP A 36 -9.77 -37.10 7.51
N VAL A 37 -8.67 -36.81 8.18
CA VAL A 37 -7.59 -35.99 7.60
C VAL A 37 -6.66 -36.91 6.81
N VAL A 38 -6.71 -36.79 5.49
CA VAL A 38 -5.91 -37.62 4.57
C VAL A 38 -4.48 -37.07 4.42
N GLY A 39 -4.26 -35.78 4.67
CA GLY A 39 -2.94 -35.15 4.61
C GLY A 39 -2.98 -33.69 5.05
N ALA A 40 -1.80 -33.11 5.28
CA ALA A 40 -1.62 -31.69 5.57
C ALA A 40 -0.68 -31.08 4.53
N TYR A 41 -1.01 -29.89 4.03
CA TYR A 41 -0.13 -29.11 3.17
C TYR A 41 0.09 -27.75 3.84
N LYS A 42 1.32 -27.23 3.74
CA LYS A 42 1.69 -25.93 4.28
C LYS A 42 1.63 -24.93 3.12
N VAL A 43 0.73 -23.96 3.20
CA VAL A 43 0.73 -22.80 2.31
C VAL A 43 1.51 -21.70 3.00
N GLU A 44 2.58 -21.23 2.38
CA GLU A 44 3.23 -19.99 2.78
C GLU A 44 2.38 -18.84 2.24
N LEU A 45 1.44 -18.38 3.06
CA LEU A 45 0.62 -17.21 2.73
C LEU A 45 1.51 -15.97 2.82
N GLY A 46 1.79 -15.34 1.67
CA GLY A 46 2.26 -13.97 1.64
C GLY A 46 1.28 -13.05 2.39
N VAL A 47 1.84 -12.08 3.12
CA VAL A 47 1.16 -11.21 4.08
C VAL A 47 -0.14 -10.61 3.50
N VAL A 48 -1.28 -10.88 4.15
CA VAL A 48 -2.55 -10.18 3.89
C VAL A 48 -2.59 -8.94 4.80
N PRO A 49 -2.67 -7.70 4.27
CA PRO A 49 -2.82 -6.51 5.11
C PRO A 49 -4.23 -6.50 5.74
N LEU A 50 -4.28 -6.69 7.05
CA LEU A 50 -5.48 -6.50 7.88
C LEU A 50 -5.72 -5.00 8.02
N GLU A 51 -6.55 -4.40 7.17
CA GLU A 51 -6.88 -2.98 7.34
C GLU A 51 -8.35 -2.69 7.66
N HIS A 52 -9.31 -3.58 7.41
CA HIS A 52 -10.74 -3.25 7.67
C HIS A 52 -11.50 -4.41 8.34
N LEU A 53 -11.30 -4.58 9.64
CA LEU A 53 -12.29 -5.25 10.49
C LEU A 53 -12.58 -4.34 11.69
N ASP A 54 -13.66 -3.57 11.54
CA ASP A 54 -14.30 -2.91 12.66
C ASP A 54 -14.76 -3.94 13.70
N GLN A 55 -14.44 -3.64 14.96
CA GLN A 55 -15.10 -4.06 16.20
C GLN A 55 -15.81 -5.42 16.20
N GLN A 56 -15.04 -6.48 16.45
CA GLN A 56 -15.22 -7.39 17.58
C GLN A 56 -14.06 -8.38 17.54
N THR A 57 -13.20 -8.34 18.54
CA THR A 57 -12.06 -9.24 18.70
C THR A 57 -12.49 -10.52 19.40
N PRO A 58 -12.66 -11.67 18.72
CA PRO A 58 -12.27 -12.93 19.31
C PRO A 58 -10.75 -12.99 19.25
N THR A 59 -10.12 -12.84 20.41
CA THR A 59 -8.69 -13.07 20.63
C THR A 59 -8.34 -14.50 20.22
N GLY A 60 -7.74 -14.63 19.05
CA GLY A 60 -7.29 -15.90 18.50
C GLY A 60 -6.95 -15.67 17.04
N TYR A 61 -5.67 -15.77 16.71
CA TYR A 61 -5.23 -15.89 15.34
C TYR A 61 -6.08 -17.00 14.69
N TRP A 62 -6.99 -16.62 13.80
CA TRP A 62 -7.63 -17.59 12.94
C TRP A 62 -6.52 -18.14 12.05
N LYS A 63 -5.85 -19.21 12.48
CA LYS A 63 -5.34 -20.19 11.53
C LYS A 63 -6.56 -20.49 10.68
N ARG A 64 -6.59 -20.01 9.45
CA ARG A 64 -7.54 -20.48 8.44
C ARG A 64 -6.95 -21.80 7.96
N PRO A 65 -7.30 -22.97 8.52
CA PRO A 65 -6.96 -24.20 7.85
C PRO A 65 -7.68 -24.13 6.51
N GLU A 66 -6.94 -23.98 5.42
CA GLU A 66 -7.50 -24.24 4.12
C GLU A 66 -7.77 -25.74 4.06
N ILE A 67 -9.05 -26.10 3.89
CA ILE A 67 -9.48 -27.49 3.86
C ILE A 67 -9.76 -27.83 2.41
N LEU A 68 -8.89 -28.65 1.83
CA LEU A 68 -9.11 -29.20 0.50
C LEU A 68 -9.99 -30.45 0.61
N VAL A 69 -11.19 -30.37 0.05
CA VAL A 69 -12.10 -31.50 -0.08
C VAL A 69 -12.39 -31.77 -1.55
N SER A 70 -12.69 -33.02 -1.89
CA SER A 70 -13.11 -33.36 -3.25
C SER A 70 -14.42 -32.63 -3.59
N ARG A 71 -14.61 -32.26 -4.86
CA ARG A 71 -15.85 -31.61 -5.32
C ARG A 71 -17.09 -32.42 -4.93
N LYS A 72 -17.03 -33.74 -5.04
CA LYS A 72 -18.13 -34.64 -4.67
C LYS A 72 -18.45 -34.51 -3.17
N THR A 73 -17.42 -34.60 -2.32
CA THR A 73 -17.58 -34.44 -0.87
C THR A 73 -18.13 -33.05 -0.52
N PHE A 74 -17.65 -31.99 -1.17
CA PHE A 74 -18.15 -30.63 -0.95
C PHE A 74 -19.63 -30.51 -1.34
N LEU A 75 -20.00 -30.98 -2.53
CA LEU A 75 -21.40 -30.96 -3.00
C LEU A 75 -22.31 -31.85 -2.14
N ASP A 76 -21.84 -33.00 -1.68
CA ASP A 76 -22.62 -33.88 -0.78
C ASP A 76 -22.83 -33.24 0.61
N LEU A 77 -21.90 -32.41 1.08
CA LEU A 77 -22.01 -31.69 2.35
C LEU A 77 -22.90 -30.45 2.22
N VAL A 78 -22.65 -29.64 1.20
CA VAL A 78 -23.37 -28.37 1.00
C VAL A 78 -24.75 -28.59 0.39
N GLY A 79 -24.92 -29.58 -0.49
CA GLY A 79 -26.20 -29.92 -1.11
C GLY A 79 -27.26 -30.40 -0.11
N ARG A 80 -26.86 -30.85 1.09
CA ARG A 80 -27.77 -31.14 2.20
C ARG A 80 -28.34 -29.88 2.86
N ILE A 81 -27.72 -28.74 2.62
CA ILE A 81 -27.93 -27.49 3.34
C ILE A 81 -28.48 -26.42 2.39
N LEU A 82 -27.95 -26.35 1.17
CA LEU A 82 -28.34 -25.42 0.11
C LEU A 82 -28.77 -26.23 -1.13
N PRO A 83 -29.97 -25.99 -1.68
CA PRO A 83 -30.47 -26.72 -2.85
C PRO A 83 -29.63 -26.47 -4.11
N GLU A 84 -28.99 -25.31 -4.23
CA GLU A 84 -28.05 -24.99 -5.31
C GLU A 84 -26.77 -24.37 -4.73
N PRO A 85 -25.67 -25.14 -4.57
CA PRO A 85 -24.42 -24.61 -4.06
C PRO A 85 -23.76 -23.74 -5.14
N PRO A 86 -23.51 -22.44 -4.87
CA PRO A 86 -22.77 -21.60 -5.80
C PRO A 86 -21.34 -22.13 -5.97
N VAL A 87 -20.97 -22.50 -7.20
CA VAL A 87 -19.57 -22.78 -7.56
C VAL A 87 -18.91 -21.46 -7.84
N TYR A 88 -18.15 -20.94 -6.88
CA TYR A 88 -17.60 -19.59 -6.97
C TYR A 88 -16.48 -19.45 -8.01
N GLN A 89 -15.66 -20.49 -8.22
CA GLN A 89 -14.49 -20.41 -9.10
C GLN A 89 -14.18 -21.76 -9.76
N MET A 90 -13.80 -21.73 -11.04
CA MET A 90 -13.30 -22.87 -11.78
C MET A 90 -11.90 -22.55 -12.32
N LEU A 91 -10.92 -23.40 -11.98
CA LEU A 91 -9.55 -23.26 -12.45
C LEU A 91 -9.35 -24.10 -13.71
N VAL A 92 -8.90 -23.47 -14.78
CA VAL A 92 -8.59 -24.12 -16.05
C VAL A 92 -7.10 -24.02 -16.30
N LYS A 93 -6.43 -25.17 -16.45
CA LYS A 93 -5.02 -25.22 -16.81
C LYS A 93 -4.87 -25.24 -18.32
N VAL A 94 -4.18 -24.25 -18.87
CA VAL A 94 -3.85 -24.18 -20.30
C VAL A 94 -2.60 -25.01 -20.59
N ALA A 95 -2.62 -25.78 -21.68
CA ALA A 95 -1.50 -26.65 -22.05
C ALA A 95 -0.23 -25.88 -22.45
N ARG A 96 -0.38 -24.71 -23.07
CA ARG A 96 0.71 -23.82 -23.49
C ARG A 96 0.43 -22.39 -23.05
N HIS A 97 1.42 -21.73 -22.47
CA HIS A 97 1.26 -20.36 -21.97
C HIS A 97 0.98 -19.34 -23.09
N SER A 98 1.49 -19.57 -24.31
CA SER A 98 1.24 -18.74 -25.50
C SER A 98 -0.24 -18.62 -25.83
N ASP A 99 -1.02 -19.66 -25.54
CA ASP A 99 -2.41 -19.78 -25.99
C ASP A 99 -3.38 -19.19 -24.95
N THR A 100 -2.86 -18.73 -23.80
CA THR A 100 -3.67 -18.25 -22.67
C THR A 100 -4.66 -17.17 -23.09
N LYS A 101 -4.22 -16.18 -23.89
CA LYS A 101 -5.09 -15.09 -24.36
C LYS A 101 -6.22 -15.61 -25.25
N VAL A 102 -5.90 -16.51 -26.17
CA VAL A 102 -6.87 -17.11 -27.10
C VAL A 102 -7.88 -17.97 -26.35
N VAL A 103 -7.41 -18.76 -25.37
CA VAL A 103 -8.27 -19.62 -24.56
C VAL A 103 -9.19 -18.79 -23.66
N VAL A 104 -8.68 -17.73 -23.03
CA VAL A 104 -9.50 -16.80 -22.23
C VAL A 104 -10.57 -16.14 -23.08
N GLN A 105 -10.22 -15.68 -24.28
CA GLN A 105 -11.19 -15.08 -25.20
C GLN A 105 -12.27 -16.08 -25.60
N ARG A 106 -11.90 -17.29 -26.01
CA ARG A 106 -12.88 -18.34 -26.38
C ARG A 106 -13.76 -18.76 -25.21
N LEU A 107 -13.20 -18.84 -24.00
CA LEU A 107 -13.98 -19.14 -22.80
C LEU A 107 -14.97 -18.02 -22.48
N ARG A 108 -14.57 -16.76 -22.65
CA ARG A 108 -15.45 -15.61 -22.45
C ARG A 108 -16.58 -15.57 -23.49
N GLU A 109 -16.28 -15.89 -24.74
CA GLU A 109 -17.28 -16.02 -25.81
C GLU A 109 -18.24 -17.19 -25.56
N ALA A 110 -17.74 -18.33 -25.08
CA ALA A 110 -18.56 -19.52 -24.85
C ALA A 110 -19.40 -19.46 -23.57
N LEU A 111 -18.91 -18.83 -22.51
CA LEU A 111 -19.60 -18.72 -21.22
C LEU A 111 -20.56 -17.53 -21.16
N GLY A 112 -20.39 -16.52 -22.02
CA GLY A 112 -21.22 -15.32 -22.01
C GLY A 112 -20.74 -14.26 -20.99
N GLN A 113 -21.49 -13.16 -20.91
CA GLN A 113 -21.10 -11.99 -20.09
C GLN A 113 -21.31 -12.19 -18.58
N ASP A 114 -22.04 -13.22 -18.18
CA ASP A 114 -22.35 -13.50 -16.77
C ASP A 114 -21.16 -14.08 -16.00
N TYR A 115 -20.08 -14.48 -16.70
CA TYR A 115 -18.91 -15.10 -16.11
C TYR A 115 -17.63 -14.28 -16.29
N GLY A 116 -17.00 -13.93 -15.17
CA GLY A 116 -15.69 -13.29 -15.16
C GLY A 116 -14.57 -14.30 -15.43
N VAL A 117 -14.10 -14.37 -16.67
CA VAL A 117 -12.93 -15.19 -17.05
C VAL A 117 -11.66 -14.33 -16.97
N TYR A 118 -10.74 -14.72 -16.10
CA TYR A 118 -9.48 -14.01 -15.89
C TYR A 118 -8.27 -14.95 -16.05
N ALA A 119 -7.22 -14.49 -16.72
CA ALA A 119 -5.97 -15.24 -16.76
C ALA A 119 -5.24 -15.11 -15.41
N VAL A 120 -4.72 -16.20 -14.87
CA VAL A 120 -3.88 -16.14 -13.66
C VAL A 120 -2.65 -15.26 -13.89
N ALA A 121 -2.09 -15.23 -15.11
CA ALA A 121 -0.98 -14.34 -15.44
C ALA A 121 -1.37 -12.86 -15.37
N GLU A 122 -2.59 -12.50 -15.78
CA GLU A 122 -3.13 -11.15 -15.63
C GLU A 122 -3.36 -10.85 -14.15
N LEU A 123 -3.93 -11.80 -13.40
CA LEU A 123 -4.06 -11.69 -11.95
C LEU A 123 -2.71 -11.55 -11.26
N VAL A 124 -1.64 -12.22 -11.69
CA VAL A 124 -0.32 -12.14 -11.06
C VAL A 124 0.43 -10.87 -11.50
N SER A 125 0.24 -10.36 -12.71
CA SER A 125 0.76 -9.03 -13.06
C SER A 125 0.04 -7.92 -12.30
N THR A 126 -1.24 -8.11 -11.99
CA THR A 126 -2.03 -7.16 -11.19
C THR A 126 -1.85 -7.38 -9.68
N ALA A 127 -1.63 -8.61 -9.24
CA ALA A 127 -1.49 -8.99 -7.82
C ALA A 127 -0.04 -9.06 -7.33
N GLY A 128 0.94 -9.15 -8.24
CA GLY A 128 2.36 -9.02 -7.97
C GLY A 128 2.75 -7.61 -7.52
N GLU A 129 1.90 -6.61 -7.81
CA GLU A 129 1.99 -5.27 -7.23
C GLU A 129 0.99 -5.02 -6.09
N ALA A 130 -0.04 -5.86 -5.93
CA ALA A 130 -1.06 -5.71 -4.91
C ALA A 130 -1.69 -7.05 -4.53
N GLY A 131 -1.21 -7.67 -3.44
CA GLY A 131 -1.79 -8.92 -2.92
C GLY A 131 -3.30 -8.80 -2.69
N GLY A 132 -4.06 -9.53 -3.51
CA GLY A 132 -5.48 -9.84 -3.31
C GLY A 132 -6.48 -8.81 -3.85
N LEU A 133 -7.13 -9.16 -4.96
CA LEU A 133 -8.49 -8.73 -5.40
C LEU A 133 -9.04 -7.50 -4.68
N ARG A 134 -8.49 -6.33 -4.98
CA ARG A 134 -9.20 -5.05 -4.78
C ARG A 134 -9.67 -4.57 -6.15
N LEU A 135 -10.94 -4.16 -6.18
CA LEU A 135 -11.51 -3.24 -7.15
C LEU A 135 -10.44 -2.20 -7.54
N ILE A 136 -10.44 -1.77 -8.79
CA ILE A 136 -9.56 -0.73 -9.33
C ILE A 136 -9.73 0.54 -8.48
N VAL A 137 -9.02 0.63 -7.37
CA VAL A 137 -8.82 1.85 -6.60
C VAL A 137 -7.53 2.41 -7.16
N PRO A 138 -7.56 3.55 -7.88
CA PRO A 138 -6.33 4.15 -8.39
C PRO A 138 -5.34 4.28 -7.24
N ASP A 139 -4.08 3.92 -7.50
CA ASP A 139 -3.00 3.83 -6.51
C ASP A 139 -2.73 5.19 -5.84
N MET A 140 -3.52 5.51 -4.81
CA MET A 140 -3.42 6.75 -4.05
C MET A 140 -2.11 6.86 -3.28
N SER A 141 -1.40 5.74 -3.10
CA SER A 141 -0.11 5.72 -2.40
C SER A 141 0.95 6.55 -3.14
N SER A 142 0.90 6.60 -4.48
CA SER A 142 1.82 7.42 -5.27
C SER A 142 1.54 8.91 -5.08
N LEU A 143 0.27 9.30 -5.13
CA LEU A 143 -0.15 10.70 -4.91
C LEU A 143 0.19 11.19 -3.51
N ILE A 144 -0.08 10.37 -2.48
CA ILE A 144 0.24 10.70 -1.09
C ILE A 144 1.76 10.88 -0.92
N ARG A 145 2.58 10.00 -1.52
CA ARG A 145 4.05 10.14 -1.50
C ARG A 145 4.50 11.48 -2.10
N TRP A 146 4.00 11.84 -3.27
CA TRP A 146 4.34 13.13 -3.90
C TRP A 146 3.87 14.33 -3.07
N MET A 147 2.69 14.25 -2.45
CA MET A 147 2.16 15.31 -1.60
C MET A 147 3.02 15.53 -0.35
N ILE A 148 3.46 14.44 0.31
CA ILE A 148 4.32 14.52 1.48
C ILE A 148 5.68 15.11 1.11
N ILE A 149 6.29 14.68 0.01
CA ILE A 149 7.60 15.17 -0.42
C ILE A 149 7.53 16.66 -0.77
N THR A 150 6.51 17.10 -1.51
CA THR A 150 6.34 18.51 -1.88
C THR A 150 6.04 19.40 -0.66
N MET A 151 5.22 18.93 0.28
CA MET A 151 4.94 19.64 1.52
C MET A 151 6.20 19.77 2.39
N ALA A 152 6.97 18.70 2.55
CA ALA A 152 8.23 18.72 3.28
C ALA A 152 9.24 19.70 2.63
N ALA A 153 9.36 19.67 1.30
CA ALA A 153 10.23 20.57 0.57
C ALA A 153 9.80 22.06 0.73
N GLY A 154 8.50 22.33 0.74
CA GLY A 154 7.95 23.66 1.02
C GLY A 154 8.30 24.17 2.42
N ILE A 155 8.20 23.30 3.45
CA ILE A 155 8.56 23.65 4.84
C ILE A 155 10.05 24.00 4.95
N VAL A 156 10.93 23.22 4.30
CA VAL A 156 12.37 23.49 4.28
C VAL A 156 12.65 24.84 3.61
N ALA A 157 12.05 25.09 2.44
CA ALA A 157 12.22 26.36 1.72
C ALA A 157 11.73 27.56 2.55
N ALA A 158 10.58 27.43 3.22
CA ALA A 158 10.03 28.48 4.09
C ALA A 158 10.93 28.73 5.31
N SER A 159 11.49 27.68 5.91
CA SER A 159 12.38 27.80 7.06
C SER A 159 13.69 28.50 6.69
N VAL A 160 14.27 28.17 5.53
CA VAL A 160 15.47 28.86 5.03
C VAL A 160 15.16 30.31 4.65
N TYR A 161 13.99 30.58 4.05
CA TYR A 161 13.55 31.95 3.78
C TYR A 161 13.51 32.80 5.05
N VAL A 162 12.90 32.30 6.13
CA VAL A 162 12.84 33.01 7.42
C VAL A 162 14.24 33.22 7.99
N LEU A 163 15.12 32.21 7.93
CA LEU A 163 16.50 32.33 8.39
C LEU A 163 17.26 33.43 7.64
N LEU A 164 17.10 33.50 6.32
CA LEU A 164 17.72 34.53 5.49
C LEU A 164 17.15 35.91 5.78
N ALA A 165 15.83 36.02 6.00
CA ALA A 165 15.17 37.27 6.36
C ALA A 165 15.72 37.84 7.69
N LEU A 166 15.94 36.98 8.68
CA LEU A 166 16.55 37.35 9.96
C LEU A 166 18.03 37.76 9.83
N GLN A 167 18.74 37.23 8.83
CA GLN A 167 20.16 37.50 8.60
C GLN A 167 20.43 38.53 7.50
N THR A 168 19.41 39.28 7.07
CA THR A 168 19.54 40.33 6.05
C THR A 168 20.65 41.34 6.35
N ARG A 169 20.84 41.73 7.61
CA ARG A 169 21.93 42.62 8.03
C ARG A 169 23.32 42.02 7.76
N LYS A 170 23.51 40.73 8.03
CA LYS A 170 24.78 40.03 7.76
C LYS A 170 25.06 39.97 6.26
N ILE A 171 24.03 39.69 5.46
CA ILE A 171 24.13 39.65 3.99
C ILE A 171 24.46 41.03 3.42
N GLY A 172 23.82 42.10 3.93
CA GLY A 172 24.11 43.47 3.55
C GLY A 172 25.56 43.88 3.87
N LEU A 173 26.06 43.49 5.05
CA LEU A 173 27.44 43.73 5.47
C LEU A 173 28.45 42.94 4.63
N LEU A 174 28.16 41.67 4.29
CA LEU A 174 28.99 40.86 3.40
C LEU A 174 29.11 41.51 2.01
N ARG A 175 28.00 42.03 1.47
CA ARG A 175 28.01 42.77 0.19
C ARG A 175 28.80 44.07 0.26
N ALA A 176 28.74 44.79 1.38
CA ALA A 176 29.54 46.00 1.58
C ALA A 176 31.06 45.72 1.58
N ILE A 177 31.45 44.52 2.00
CA ILE A 177 32.85 44.04 1.98
C ILE A 177 33.24 43.46 0.60
N GLY A 178 32.29 43.36 -0.34
CA GLY A 178 32.55 42.91 -1.71
C GLY A 178 32.11 41.47 -2.01
N ALA A 179 31.33 40.82 -1.14
CA ALA A 179 30.78 39.50 -1.43
C ALA A 179 29.86 39.55 -2.67
N THR A 180 30.01 38.58 -3.56
CA THR A 180 29.24 38.53 -4.81
C THR A 180 27.86 37.91 -4.58
N SER A 181 26.92 38.18 -5.47
CA SER A 181 25.59 37.56 -5.42
C SER A 181 25.65 36.02 -5.47
N LYS A 182 26.71 35.45 -6.07
CA LYS A 182 26.91 33.99 -6.14
C LYS A 182 27.23 33.40 -4.78
N ASP A 183 28.00 34.12 -3.95
CA ASP A 183 28.38 33.66 -2.61
C ASP A 183 27.16 33.58 -1.69
N ILE A 184 26.23 34.53 -1.82
CA ILE A 184 24.96 34.53 -1.07
C ILE A 184 24.09 33.34 -1.49
N VAL A 185 24.00 33.06 -2.79
CA VAL A 185 23.24 31.91 -3.31
C VAL A 185 23.86 30.60 -2.82
N LEU A 186 25.19 30.46 -2.86
CA LEU A 186 25.89 29.27 -2.38
C LEU A 186 25.68 29.08 -0.87
N TYR A 187 25.73 30.17 -0.10
CA TYR A 187 25.44 30.14 1.34
C TYR A 187 24.02 29.63 1.61
N ALA A 188 23.01 30.21 0.96
CA ALA A 188 21.63 29.78 1.09
C ALA A 188 21.43 28.31 0.66
N LEU A 189 22.03 27.91 -0.46
CA LEU A 189 21.92 26.54 -0.97
C LEU A 189 22.60 25.53 -0.02
N SER A 190 23.73 25.90 0.57
CA SER A 190 24.40 25.06 1.58
C SER A 190 23.52 24.87 2.82
N ALA A 191 22.83 25.91 3.28
CA ALA A 191 21.89 25.81 4.41
C ALA A 191 20.71 24.87 4.08
N VAL A 192 20.15 24.95 2.87
CA VAL A 192 19.11 24.02 2.40
C VAL A 192 19.65 22.59 2.35
N ALA A 193 20.85 22.39 1.81
CA ALA A 193 21.45 21.07 1.69
C ALA A 193 21.70 20.44 3.06
N TYR A 194 22.29 21.18 4.01
CA TYR A 194 22.54 20.69 5.37
C TYR A 194 21.26 20.34 6.12
N THR A 195 20.25 21.22 6.06
CA THR A 195 18.96 20.98 6.75
C THR A 195 18.21 19.78 6.15
N THR A 196 18.21 19.66 4.82
CA THR A 196 17.60 18.52 4.11
C THR A 196 18.30 17.21 4.45
N LEU A 197 19.64 17.19 4.42
CA LEU A 197 20.42 15.98 4.65
C LEU A 197 20.33 15.51 6.11
N ALA A 198 20.33 16.46 7.06
CA ALA A 198 20.06 16.15 8.47
C ALA A 198 18.63 15.61 8.67
N GLY A 199 17.64 16.23 8.04
CA GLY A 199 16.24 15.79 8.11
C GLY A 199 16.03 14.38 7.56
N ILE A 200 16.64 14.06 6.40
CA ILE A 200 16.59 12.72 5.81
C ILE A 200 17.29 11.71 6.71
N GLY A 201 18.47 12.04 7.25
CA GLY A 201 19.18 11.14 8.16
C GLY A 201 18.36 10.77 9.38
N ILE A 202 17.80 11.78 10.06
CA ILE A 202 16.96 11.59 11.24
C ILE A 202 15.67 10.83 10.87
N GLY A 203 14.98 11.26 9.82
CA GLY A 203 13.72 10.65 9.37
C GLY A 203 13.88 9.20 8.94
N PHE A 204 14.98 8.86 8.26
CA PHE A 204 15.28 7.49 7.85
C PHE A 204 15.51 6.58 9.05
N VAL A 205 16.29 7.05 10.03
CA VAL A 205 16.54 6.29 11.27
C VAL A 205 15.24 6.05 12.04
N LEU A 206 14.43 7.09 12.24
CA LEU A 206 13.13 6.97 12.91
C LEU A 206 12.16 6.06 12.15
N GLY A 207 12.08 6.20 10.82
CA GLY A 207 11.24 5.36 9.98
C GLY A 207 11.64 3.88 10.05
N LYS A 208 12.94 3.59 10.08
CA LYS A 208 13.43 2.21 10.25
C LYS A 208 13.18 1.67 11.66
N LEU A 209 13.24 2.52 12.68
CA LEU A 209 12.90 2.15 14.06
C LEU A 209 11.42 1.77 14.20
N ILE A 210 10.53 2.52 13.54
CA ILE A 210 9.11 2.17 13.44
C ILE A 210 8.91 0.89 12.62
N SER A 211 9.65 0.71 11.52
CA SER A 211 9.57 -0.52 10.72
C SER A 211 9.98 -1.77 11.51
N LEU A 212 10.93 -1.66 12.45
CA LEU A 212 11.33 -2.77 13.30
C LEU A 212 10.19 -3.28 14.19
N THR A 213 9.29 -2.40 14.66
CA THR A 213 8.14 -2.85 15.47
C THR A 213 7.15 -3.68 14.65
N VAL A 214 7.01 -3.38 13.36
CA VAL A 214 6.18 -4.15 12.42
C VAL A 214 6.78 -5.53 12.15
N ILE A 215 8.11 -5.64 12.06
CA ILE A 215 8.78 -6.93 11.87
C ILE A 215 8.58 -7.83 13.08
N THR A 216 8.58 -7.31 14.31
CA THR A 216 8.32 -8.16 15.49
C THR A 216 6.92 -8.79 15.48
N ALA A 217 6.00 -8.25 14.69
CA ALA A 217 4.64 -8.79 14.52
C ALA A 217 4.49 -9.73 13.29
N THR A 218 5.51 -9.84 12.44
CA THR A 218 5.43 -10.55 11.14
C THR A 218 6.59 -11.53 10.97
N ASP A 219 6.38 -12.70 10.36
CA ASP A 219 7.44 -13.67 10.01
C ASP A 219 8.34 -13.18 8.85
N PHE A 220 8.72 -11.90 8.84
CA PHE A 220 9.48 -11.28 7.76
C PHE A 220 10.98 -11.57 7.91
N SER A 221 11.62 -12.02 6.82
CA SER A 221 13.04 -12.35 6.87
C SER A 221 13.91 -11.10 6.90
N PHE A 222 14.94 -11.07 7.74
CA PHE A 222 15.85 -9.91 7.90
C PHE A 222 16.49 -9.48 6.57
N LEU A 223 16.77 -10.45 5.70
CA LEU A 223 17.40 -10.18 4.40
C LEU A 223 16.46 -9.44 3.43
N GLU A 224 15.16 -9.70 3.50
CA GLU A 224 14.14 -9.01 2.70
C GLU A 224 13.94 -7.59 3.20
N TRP A 225 13.91 -7.41 4.53
CA TRP A 225 13.88 -6.10 5.14
C TRP A 225 15.08 -5.25 4.74
N LEU A 226 16.29 -5.83 4.70
CA LEU A 226 17.50 -5.10 4.30
C LEU A 226 17.47 -4.68 2.83
N LYS A 227 16.97 -5.55 1.93
CA LYS A 227 16.77 -5.20 0.51
C LYS A 227 15.76 -4.06 0.35
N MET A 228 14.65 -4.12 1.08
CA MET A 228 13.64 -3.06 1.08
C MET A 228 14.21 -1.75 1.64
N ALA A 229 15.00 -1.82 2.71
CA ALA A 229 15.68 -0.66 3.28
C ALA A 229 16.69 -0.01 2.32
N GLY A 230 17.41 -0.81 1.54
CA GLY A 230 18.31 -0.29 0.50
C GLY A 230 17.55 0.47 -0.58
N TYR A 231 16.40 -0.05 -1.02
CA TYR A 231 15.55 0.61 -2.00
C TYR A 231 14.95 1.92 -1.46
N ASP A 232 14.45 1.91 -0.22
CA ASP A 232 13.95 3.12 0.46
C ASP A 232 15.03 4.19 0.61
N ALA A 233 16.26 3.79 0.95
CA ALA A 233 17.39 4.70 1.07
C ALA A 233 17.67 5.41 -0.27
N LEU A 234 17.71 4.65 -1.37
CA LEU A 234 17.93 5.21 -2.70
C LEU A 234 16.83 6.20 -3.10
N LEU A 235 15.57 5.87 -2.81
CA LEU A 235 14.42 6.75 -3.06
C LEU A 235 14.49 8.03 -2.21
N SER A 236 14.85 7.92 -0.93
CA SER A 236 14.98 9.10 -0.06
C SER A 236 16.08 10.06 -0.53
N LEU A 237 17.18 9.52 -1.06
CA LEU A 237 18.25 10.30 -1.69
C LEU A 237 17.78 11.01 -2.97
N ALA A 238 17.00 10.32 -3.82
CA ALA A 238 16.41 10.92 -5.00
C ALA A 238 15.46 12.09 -4.64
N GLY A 239 14.80 12.01 -3.48
CA GLY A 239 13.93 13.05 -2.94
C GLY A 239 14.62 14.38 -2.62
N ILE A 240 15.95 14.44 -2.51
CA ILE A 240 16.73 15.65 -2.22
C ILE A 240 16.62 16.70 -3.36
N ALA A 241 16.39 16.24 -4.59
CA ALA A 241 16.34 17.13 -5.75
C ALA A 241 15.26 18.21 -5.63
N ILE A 242 14.08 17.86 -5.09
CA ILE A 242 12.92 18.76 -5.00
C ILE A 242 13.17 19.92 -4.02
N PRO A 243 13.57 19.70 -2.76
CA PRO A 243 13.91 20.78 -1.83
C PRO A 243 15.11 21.60 -2.31
N LEU A 244 16.09 21.01 -3.01
CA LEU A 244 17.18 21.78 -3.63
C LEU A 244 16.66 22.75 -4.69
N VAL A 245 15.76 22.30 -5.57
CA VAL A 245 15.17 23.14 -6.63
C VAL A 245 14.34 24.28 -6.03
N LEU A 246 13.50 23.99 -5.03
CA LEU A 246 12.72 25.02 -4.34
C LEU A 246 13.63 25.98 -3.55
N GLY A 247 14.65 25.44 -2.88
CA GLY A 247 15.65 26.23 -2.14
C GLY A 247 16.46 27.16 -3.04
N LEU A 248 16.77 26.73 -4.27
CA LEU A 248 17.41 27.58 -5.28
C LEU A 248 16.54 28.80 -5.61
N GLY A 249 15.22 28.62 -5.73
CA GLY A 249 14.27 29.72 -5.94
C GLY A 249 14.33 30.77 -4.83
N VAL A 250 14.33 30.32 -3.57
CA VAL A 250 14.47 31.20 -2.39
C VAL A 250 15.84 31.89 -2.38
N ALA A 251 16.91 31.17 -2.70
CA ALA A 251 18.27 31.72 -2.75
C ALA A 251 18.42 32.81 -3.82
N ILE A 252 17.87 32.60 -5.01
CA ILE A 252 17.86 33.59 -6.09
C ILE A 252 17.09 34.83 -5.65
N TRP A 253 15.93 34.66 -5.02
CA TRP A 253 15.16 35.79 -4.49
C TRP A 253 15.96 36.59 -3.45
N ALA A 254 16.58 35.91 -2.48
CA ALA A 254 17.40 36.56 -1.45
C ALA A 254 18.58 37.34 -2.04
N SER A 255 19.20 36.84 -3.12
CA SER A 255 20.30 37.52 -3.80
C SER A 255 19.90 38.85 -4.43
N ARG A 256 18.61 39.07 -4.72
CA ARG A 256 18.12 40.27 -5.40
C ARG A 256 17.80 41.44 -4.44
N ILE A 257 17.87 41.24 -3.12
CA ILE A 257 17.57 42.30 -2.16
C ILE A 257 18.67 43.37 -2.20
N PRO A 258 18.35 44.64 -2.55
CA PRO A 258 19.35 45.72 -2.62
C PRO A 258 19.87 46.12 -1.23
N CYS A 259 21.18 46.30 -1.07
CA CYS A 259 21.77 46.75 0.20
C CYS A 259 21.23 48.10 0.68
N ALA A 260 20.90 48.99 -0.26
CA ALA A 260 20.33 50.29 0.05
C ALA A 260 18.96 50.17 0.74
N GLU A 261 18.15 49.17 0.37
CA GLU A 261 16.84 48.91 0.98
C GLU A 261 16.98 48.42 2.43
N VAL A 262 17.98 47.58 2.69
CA VAL A 262 18.24 46.99 4.01
C VAL A 262 18.77 48.03 5.00
N LEU A 263 19.61 48.95 4.54
CA LEU A 263 20.18 50.03 5.36
C LEU A 263 19.24 51.22 5.54
N ARG A 264 18.28 51.42 4.64
CA ARG A 264 17.30 52.53 4.68
C ARG A 264 16.04 52.21 5.50
N ARG A 265 15.81 50.94 5.84
CA ARG A 265 14.62 50.51 6.60
C ARG A 265 14.69 50.84 8.09
N GLU A 266 15.77 51.50 8.53
CA GLU A 266 15.97 52.16 9.83
C GLU A 266 16.36 53.61 9.58
#